data_AF-A0A1M6NAX8-F1
#
_entry.id   AF-A0A1M6NAX8-F1
#
_cell.length_a   1.000
_cell.length_b   1.000
_cell.length_c   1.000
_cell.angle_alpha   90.00
_cell.angle_beta   90.00
_cell.angle_gamma   90.00
#
_symmetry.space_group_name_H-M   'P 1'
#
loop_
_entity.id
_entity.type
_entity.pdbx_description
1 polymer ?
#
loop_
_entity_poly.entity_id
_entity_poly.type
_entity_poly.pdbx_seq_one_letter_code
_entity_poly.pdbx_strand_id
1 'polypeptide(L)' 'MYRQTTLFTLDQIIELQPLTKLQAILTFIDYSILLQAFQIQPCKRGPKGFSFEALLNALIAMQLEQ' A
#
# COMPACT_ATOMS: atom_id res chain seq x y z
N MET A 1 0.28 -33.18 30.14
CA MET A 1 -0.18 -32.53 28.89
C MET A 1 0.94 -31.66 28.35
N TYR A 2 1.56 -32.03 27.24
CA TYR A 2 2.55 -31.17 26.57
C TYR A 2 1.78 -30.11 25.79
N ARG A 3 1.92 -28.84 26.16
CA ARG A 3 1.22 -27.73 25.51
C ARG A 3 2.10 -27.23 24.37
N GLN A 4 1.64 -27.37 23.13
CA GLN A 4 2.37 -26.88 21.97
C GLN A 4 2.39 -25.35 22.01
N THR A 5 3.56 -24.77 22.26
CA THR A 5 3.79 -23.33 22.12
C THR A 5 4.18 -23.04 20.69
N THR A 6 3.42 -22.20 20.00
CA THR A 6 3.75 -21.75 18.65
C THR A 6 4.97 -20.83 18.71
N LEU A 7 5.99 -21.12 17.89
CA LEU A 7 7.24 -20.34 17.86
C LEU A 7 7.05 -18.91 17.32
N PHE A 8 6.02 -18.70 16.50
CA PHE A 8 5.67 -17.40 15.93
C PHE A 8 4.17 -17.16 16.05
N THR A 9 3.79 -15.89 16.23
CA THR A 9 2.39 -15.46 16.06
C THR A 9 2.13 -15.14 14.60
N LEU A 10 0.85 -15.11 14.21
CA LEU A 10 0.44 -14.82 12.84
C LEU A 10 0.96 -13.45 12.38
N ASP A 11 0.92 -12.43 13.25
CA ASP A 11 1.43 -11.10 12.96
C ASP A 11 2.93 -11.10 12.64
N GLN A 12 3.73 -11.87 13.38
CA GLN A 12 5.17 -11.99 13.14
C GLN A 12 5.47 -12.65 11.78
N ILE A 13 4.63 -13.58 11.34
CA ILE A 13 4.77 -14.22 10.03
C ILE A 13 4.47 -13.23 8.91
N ILE A 14 3.46 -12.36 9.10
CA ILE A 14 3.12 -11.32 8.12
C ILE A 14 4.28 -10.32 7.97
N GLU A 15 4.93 -9.93 9.06
CA GLU A 15 6.09 -9.02 9.01
C GLU A 15 7.31 -9.62 8.29
N LEU A 16 7.48 -10.94 8.37
CA LEU A 16 8.58 -11.69 7.74
C LEU A 16 8.30 -12.05 6.27
N GLN A 17 7.07 -11.87 5.79
CA GLN A 17 6.74 -12.20 4.41
C GLN A 17 7.49 -11.28 3.43
N PRO A 18 8.13 -11.85 2.40
CA PRO A 18 8.78 -11.04 1.38
C PRO A 18 7.73 -10.17 0.68
N LEU A 19 8.10 -8.93 0.37
CA LEU A 19 7.23 -8.01 -0.35
C LEU A 19 6.81 -8.63 -1.69
N THR A 20 5.52 -8.54 -1.96
CA THR A 20 5.00 -8.89 -3.29
C THR A 20 5.58 -7.94 -4.34
N LYS A 21 5.66 -8.37 -5.60
CA LYS A 21 6.20 -7.52 -6.69
C LYS A 21 5.49 -6.17 -6.76
N LEU A 22 4.17 -6.14 -6.58
CA LEU A 22 3.38 -4.91 -6.55
C LEU A 22 3.75 -4.02 -5.35
N GLN A 23 3.83 -4.56 -4.14
CA GLN A 23 4.26 -3.79 -2.97
C GLN A 23 5.67 -3.22 -3.14
N ALA A 24 6.59 -4.00 -3.71
CA ALA A 24 7.96 -3.53 -3.97
C ALA A 24 7.97 -2.34 -4.95
N ILE A 25 7.14 -2.37 -5.99
CA ILE A 25 7.02 -1.25 -6.95
C ILE A 25 6.39 -0.03 -6.27
N LEU A 26 5.28 -0.20 -5.56
CA LEU A 26 4.56 0.90 -4.93
C LEU A 26 5.35 1.58 -3.80
N THR A 27 6.21 0.82 -3.11
CA THR A 27 7.10 1.36 -2.05
C THR A 27 8.32 2.10 -2.61
N PHE A 28 8.71 1.80 -3.85
CA PHE A 28 9.83 2.49 -4.51
C PHE A 28 9.45 3.87 -5.06
N ILE A 29 8.17 4.10 -5.32
CA ILE A 29 7.69 5.35 -5.94
C ILE A 29 7.62 6.46 -4.89
N ASP A 30 8.31 7.56 -5.16
CA ASP A 30 8.21 8.78 -4.34
C ASP A 30 7.02 9.64 -4.78
N TYR A 31 5.96 9.62 -3.97
CA TYR A 31 4.73 10.38 -4.23
C TYR A 31 4.86 11.88 -3.96
N SER A 32 5.92 12.34 -3.29
CA SER A 32 6.09 13.75 -2.94
C SER A 32 6.26 14.64 -4.18
N ILE A 33 6.90 14.12 -5.23
CA ILE A 33 7.04 14.78 -6.54
C ILE A 33 5.66 14.95 -7.20
N LEU A 34 4.82 13.91 -7.15
CA LEU A 34 3.47 13.95 -7.72
C LEU A 34 2.57 14.89 -6.93
N LEU A 35 2.68 14.90 -5.61
CA LEU A 35 1.94 15.82 -4.74
C LEU A 35 2.31 17.29 -4.98
N GLN A 36 3.57 17.59 -5.34
CA GLN A 36 3.98 18.94 -5.73
C GLN A 36 3.50 19.32 -7.13
N ALA A 37 3.56 18.38 -8.08
CA ALA A 37 3.16 18.61 -9.47
C ALA A 37 1.64 18.81 -9.59
N PHE A 38 0.85 18.01 -8.87
CA PHE A 38 -0.58 18.16 -8.78
C PHE A 38 -0.89 19.05 -7.58
N GLN A 39 -1.14 20.34 -7.80
CA GLN A 39 -1.78 21.17 -6.78
C GLN A 39 -3.19 20.62 -6.52
N ILE A 40 -3.31 19.70 -5.57
CA ILE A 40 -4.56 19.00 -5.26
C ILE A 40 -5.51 19.99 -4.63
N GLN A 41 -6.39 20.54 -5.46
CA GLN A 41 -7.58 21.20 -4.98
C GLN A 41 -8.52 20.12 -4.43
N PRO A 42 -9.21 20.34 -3.30
CA PRO A 42 -10.21 19.41 -2.81
C PRO A 42 -11.33 19.32 -3.85
N CYS A 43 -11.25 18.29 -4.70
CA CYS A 43 -12.24 18.05 -5.74
C CYS A 43 -13.61 17.79 -5.09
N LYS A 44 -14.66 18.46 -5.57
CA LYS A 44 -16.04 18.21 -5.12
C LYS A 44 -16.53 16.79 -5.44
N ARG A 45 -15.83 16.07 -6.34
CA ARG A 45 -16.22 14.76 -6.89
C ARG A 45 -15.05 13.79 -6.80
N GLY A 46 -15.34 12.56 -6.37
CA GLY A 46 -14.37 11.47 -6.20
C GLY A 46 -14.63 10.65 -4.94
N PRO A 47 -13.98 9.49 -4.79
CA PRO A 47 -14.02 8.69 -3.57
C PRO A 47 -13.45 9.49 -2.40
N LYS A 48 -14.26 9.65 -1.33
CA LYS A 48 -13.89 10.38 -0.12
C LYS A 48 -13.36 9.42 0.95
N GLY A 49 -12.48 9.90 1.80
CA GLY A 49 -11.98 9.14 2.97
C GLY A 49 -10.67 8.37 2.73
N PHE A 50 -10.09 8.44 1.53
CA PHE A 50 -8.79 7.86 1.22
C PHE A 50 -7.73 8.96 1.05
N SER A 51 -6.49 8.67 1.45
CA SER A 51 -5.36 9.55 1.17
C SER A 51 -5.10 9.58 -0.34
N PHE A 52 -4.52 10.68 -0.82
CA PHE A 52 -4.17 10.81 -2.24
C PHE A 52 -3.16 9.75 -2.68
N GLU A 53 -2.21 9.40 -1.81
CA GLU A 53 -1.27 8.31 -2.01
C GLU A 53 -1.97 6.97 -2.22
N ALA A 54 -2.99 6.66 -1.42
CA ALA A 54 -3.75 5.42 -1.55
C ALA A 54 -4.52 5.36 -2.89
N LEU A 55 -5.05 6.49 -3.36
CA LEU A 55 -5.72 6.58 -4.65
C LEU A 55 -4.74 6.41 -5.83
N LEU A 56 -3.55 7.00 -5.74
CA LEU A 56 -2.50 6.80 -6.74
C LEU A 56 -1.98 5.36 -6.76
N ASN A 57 -1.75 4.77 -5.58
CA ASN A 57 -1.38 3.36 -5.45
C ASN A 57 -2.41 2.45 -6.13
N ALA A 58 -3.71 2.69 -5.91
CA ALA A 58 -4.78 1.91 -6.53
C ALA A 58 -4.79 2.06 -8.07
N LEU A 59 -4.55 3.28 -8.58
CA LEU A 59 -4.51 3.53 -10.02
C LEU A 59 -3.33 2.80 -10.68
N ILE A 60 -2.15 2.86 -10.06
CA ILE A 60 -0.94 2.17 -10.54
C ILE A 60 -1.12 0.65 -10.46
N ALA A 61 -1.64 0.14 -9.35
CA ALA A 61 -1.91 -1.29 -9.17
C ALA A 61 -2.87 -1.82 -10.25
N MET A 62 -3.94 -1.08 -10.56
CA MET A 62 -4.91 -1.46 -11.60
C MET A 62 -4.26 -1.58 -12.99
N GLN A 63 -3.24 -0.78 -13.30
CA GLN A 63 -2.53 -0.86 -14.58
C GLN A 63 -1.52 -2.03 -14.65
N LEU A 64 -0.99 -2.48 -13.51
CA LEU A 64 -0.04 -3.58 -13.43
C LEU A 64 -0.70 -4.97 -13.44
N GLU A 65 -1.99 -5.04 -13.09
CA GLU A 65 -2.77 -6.28 -13.12
C GLU A 65 -3.41 -6.57 -14.50
N GLN A 66 -3.48 -5.58 -15.40
CA GLN A 66 -3.97 -5.71 -16.78
C GLN A 66 -2.94 -6.35 -17.71
#